data_AF-A0A2N2RTL1-F1
#
_entry.id   AF-A0A2N2RTL1-F1
#
_cell.length_a   1.000
_cell.length_b   1.000
_cell.length_c   1.000
_cell.angle_alpha   90.00
_cell.angle_beta   90.00
_cell.angle_gamma   90.00
#
_symmetry.space_group_name_H-M   'P 1'
#
loop_
_entity.id
_entity.type
_entity.pdbx_description
1 polymer ?
#
loop_
_entity_poly.entity_id
_entity_poly.type
_entity_poly.pdbx_seq_one_letter_code
_entity_poly.pdbx_strand_id
1 'polypeptide(L)'
;WRHIDPTVKDRQFCDVGSQYRSGIYWQNEAERQAAEASRDALLKSARFPVIYTEVQAASAFWPAEEYHQDYYKKNPIRYAYYRAGCGRDARVEQVWREKK
;
A
#
# COMPACT_ATOMS: atom_id res chain seq x y z
N TRP A 1 3.76 2.97 5.19
CA TRP A 1 4.89 2.83 4.26
C TRP A 1 5.40 1.39 4.10
N ARG A 2 5.82 0.70 5.18
CA ARG A 2 6.57 -0.57 5.12
C ARG A 2 5.83 -1.83 4.59
N HIS A 3 4.54 -1.76 4.29
CA HIS A 3 3.74 -2.92 3.82
C HIS A 3 3.41 -2.90 2.31
N ILE A 4 3.92 -1.90 1.59
CA ILE A 4 3.66 -1.66 0.17
C ILE A 4 4.96 -1.34 -0.55
N ASP A 5 4.95 -1.40 -1.88
CA ASP A 5 5.89 -0.66 -2.71
C ASP A 5 5.28 0.70 -3.09
N PRO A 6 5.77 1.84 -2.54
CA PRO A 6 5.25 3.16 -2.86
C PRO A 6 5.83 3.74 -4.17
N THR A 7 6.75 3.03 -4.83
CA THR A 7 7.51 3.52 -5.99
C THR A 7 6.91 3.07 -7.33
N VAL A 8 5.78 2.38 -7.29
CA VAL A 8 5.06 1.89 -8.48
C VAL A 8 3.67 2.51 -8.57
N LYS A 9 3.23 2.81 -9.78
CA LYS A 9 1.91 3.39 -10.08
C LYS A 9 0.93 2.29 -10.53
N ASP A 10 -0.32 2.36 -10.04
CA ASP A 10 -1.44 1.50 -10.48
C ASP A 10 -1.12 -0.01 -10.47
N ARG A 11 -0.38 -0.44 -9.46
CA ARG A 11 -0.01 -1.84 -9.25
C ARG A 11 0.47 -2.06 -7.84
N GLN A 12 0.45 -3.31 -7.42
CA GLN A 12 1.14 -3.75 -6.23
C GLN A 12 1.56 -5.21 -6.38
N PHE A 13 2.86 -5.49 -6.21
CA PHE A 13 3.42 -6.84 -6.42
C PHE A 13 3.10 -7.40 -7.82
N CYS A 14 2.40 -8.54 -7.89
CA CYS A 14 1.93 -9.18 -9.11
C CYS A 14 0.59 -8.61 -9.63
N ASP A 15 -0.12 -7.82 -8.83
CA ASP A 15 -1.42 -7.26 -9.20
C ASP A 15 -1.26 -5.94 -9.95
N VAL A 16 -1.97 -5.80 -11.07
CA VAL A 16 -1.84 -4.64 -11.98
C VAL A 16 -3.22 -4.07 -12.28
N GLY A 17 -3.32 -2.74 -12.18
CA GLY A 17 -4.55 -1.98 -12.38
C GLY A 17 -4.72 -0.88 -11.35
N SER A 18 -5.48 0.16 -11.68
CA SER A 18 -5.67 1.34 -10.83
C SER A 18 -6.33 1.01 -9.48
N GLN A 19 -7.04 -0.11 -9.37
CA GLN A 19 -7.58 -0.63 -8.11
C GLN A 19 -6.50 -1.07 -7.11
N TYR A 20 -5.25 -1.26 -7.57
CA TYR A 20 -4.10 -1.66 -6.74
C TYR A 20 -3.15 -0.49 -6.44
N ARG A 21 -3.50 0.74 -6.81
CA ARG A 21 -2.71 1.92 -6.46
C ARG A 21 -2.61 2.07 -4.94
N SER A 22 -1.45 2.47 -4.44
CA SER A 22 -1.31 2.86 -3.04
C SER A 22 -1.94 4.23 -2.80
N GLY A 23 -2.69 4.39 -1.72
CA GLY A 23 -3.31 5.66 -1.35
C GLY A 23 -3.51 5.81 0.15
N ILE A 24 -3.56 7.07 0.60
CA ILE A 24 -3.96 7.50 1.94
C ILE A 24 -5.14 8.45 1.76
N TYR A 25 -6.29 8.10 2.33
CA TYR A 25 -7.51 8.89 2.21
C TYR A 25 -7.85 9.51 3.56
N TRP A 26 -7.74 10.84 3.66
CA TRP A 26 -7.93 11.57 4.92
C TRP A 26 -9.36 12.08 5.07
N GLN A 27 -9.86 12.13 6.30
CA GLN A 27 -11.21 12.60 6.63
C GLN A 27 -11.23 14.03 7.19
N ASN A 28 -10.08 14.52 7.66
CA ASN A 28 -9.95 15.85 8.24
C ASN A 28 -8.55 16.44 7.99
N GLU A 29 -8.40 17.72 8.30
CA GLU A 29 -7.17 18.48 8.10
C GLU A 29 -5.98 17.91 8.88
N ALA A 30 -6.19 17.45 10.12
CA ALA A 30 -5.12 16.89 10.94
C ALA A 30 -4.56 15.60 10.32
N GLU A 31 -5.43 14.73 9.79
CA GLU A 31 -5.03 13.54 9.05
C GLU A 31 -4.30 13.88 7.75
N ARG A 32 -4.76 14.90 7.01
CA ARG A 32 -4.06 15.38 5.81
C ARG A 32 -2.63 15.79 6.14
N GLN A 33 -2.46 16.68 7.11
CA GLN A 33 -1.16 17.19 7.53
C GLN A 33 -0.24 16.07 7.99
N ALA A 34 -0.75 15.11 8.78
CA ALA A 34 0.03 13.96 9.24
C ALA A 34 0.48 13.06 8.07
N ALA A 35 -0.41 12.77 7.12
CA ALA A 35 -0.10 11.95 5.95
C ALA A 35 0.94 12.61 5.03
N GLU A 36 0.77 13.89 4.73
CA GLU A 36 1.69 14.69 3.92
C GLU A 36 3.05 14.82 4.59
N ALA A 37 3.10 15.17 5.88
CA ALA A 37 4.35 15.25 6.62
C ALA A 37 5.11 13.91 6.64
N SER A 38 4.40 12.79 6.79
CA SER A 38 5.00 11.45 6.75
C SER A 38 5.57 11.10 5.38
N ARG A 39 4.85 11.41 4.29
CA ARG A 39 5.32 11.23 2.90
C ARG A 39 6.55 12.10 2.63
N ASP A 40 6.48 13.36 3.03
CA ASP A 40 7.52 14.34 2.76
C ASP A 40 8.80 14.03 3.55
N ALA A 41 8.68 13.55 4.79
CA ALA A 41 9.83 13.05 5.55
C ALA A 41 10.52 11.88 4.83
N LEU A 42 9.74 10.97 4.24
CA LEU A 42 10.27 9.84 3.48
C LEU A 42 10.97 10.28 2.19
N LEU A 43 10.40 11.24 1.44
CA LEU A 43 11.05 11.86 0.28
C LEU A 43 12.35 12.58 0.68
N LYS A 44 12.32 13.36 1.76
CA LYS A 44 13.49 14.08 2.31
C LYS A 44 14.61 13.16 2.73
N SER A 45 14.31 11.93 3.17
CA SER A 45 15.33 10.92 3.50
C SER A 45 16.12 10.43 2.28
N ALA A 46 15.72 10.83 1.06
CA ALA A 46 16.28 10.38 -0.21
C ALA A 46 16.25 8.84 -0.41
N ARG A 47 15.47 8.12 0.40
CA ARG A 47 15.31 6.66 0.27
C ARG A 47 14.68 6.27 -1.07
N PHE A 48 13.72 7.07 -1.53
CA PHE A 48 13.05 6.88 -2.81
C PHE A 48 13.08 8.18 -3.61
N PRO A 49 13.36 8.12 -4.92
CA PRO A 49 13.33 9.29 -5.79
C PRO A 49 11.89 9.77 -6.06
N VAL A 50 10.91 8.87 -5.94
CA VAL A 50 9.49 9.15 -6.20
C VAL A 50 8.62 8.31 -5.26
N ILE A 51 7.49 8.88 -4.88
CA ILE A 51 6.39 8.19 -4.19
C ILE A 51 5.13 8.41 -5.00
N TYR A 52 4.52 7.32 -5.49
CA TYR A 52 3.23 7.32 -6.20
C TYR A 52 2.03 7.16 -5.27
N THR A 53 2.25 6.95 -3.97
CA THR A 53 1.16 6.92 -2.98
C THR A 53 0.43 8.24 -2.95
N GLU A 54 -0.84 8.21 -3.37
CA GLU A 54 -1.68 9.40 -3.35
C GLU A 54 -2.10 9.76 -1.92
N VAL A 55 -2.26 11.07 -1.68
CA VAL A 55 -2.81 11.60 -0.43
C VAL A 55 -4.00 12.45 -0.82
N GLN A 56 -5.21 11.91 -0.66
CA GLN A 56 -6.45 12.53 -1.16
C GLN A 56 -7.52 12.59 -0.08
N ALA A 57 -8.50 13.48 -0.26
CA ALA A 57 -9.69 13.51 0.59
C ALA A 57 -10.45 12.17 0.47
N ALA A 58 -10.92 11.64 1.59
CA ALA A 58 -11.82 10.49 1.58
C ALA A 58 -13.12 10.84 0.84
N SER A 59 -13.52 9.97 -0.08
CA SER A 59 -14.81 10.02 -0.75
C SER A 59 -15.76 8.96 -0.16
N ALA A 60 -16.92 8.78 -0.78
CA ALA A 60 -17.81 7.68 -0.46
C ALA A 60 -17.05 6.33 -0.42
N PHE A 61 -17.24 5.58 0.67
CA PHE A 61 -16.70 4.24 0.84
C PHE A 61 -17.83 3.23 0.70
N TRP A 62 -17.70 2.35 -0.29
CA TRP A 62 -18.65 1.28 -0.55
C TRP A 62 -18.08 -0.03 0.00
N PRO A 63 -18.69 -0.63 1.04
CA PRO A 63 -18.22 -1.90 1.57
C PRO A 63 -18.21 -2.97 0.47
N ALA A 64 -17.09 -3.69 0.36
CA ALA A 64 -17.01 -4.86 -0.50
C ALA A 64 -17.95 -5.98 0.00
N GLU A 65 -18.27 -6.92 -0.87
CA GLU A 65 -19.15 -8.05 -0.59
C GLU A 65 -18.63 -8.90 0.58
N GLU A 66 -19.54 -9.59 1.29
CA GLU A 66 -19.23 -10.32 2.52
C GLU A 66 -18.13 -11.38 2.35
N TYR A 67 -18.03 -12.01 1.18
CA TYR A 67 -17.00 -13.01 0.92
C TYR A 67 -15.59 -12.42 0.86
N HIS A 68 -15.44 -11.10 0.64
CA HIS A 68 -14.16 -10.40 0.69
C HIS A 68 -13.75 -10.02 2.12
N GLN A 69 -14.70 -9.86 3.03
CA GLN A 69 -14.43 -9.48 4.41
C GLN A 69 -13.65 -10.59 5.12
N ASP A 70 -12.56 -10.23 5.80
CA ASP A 70 -11.66 -11.17 6.50
C ASP A 70 -11.14 -12.33 5.62
N TYR A 71 -11.02 -12.12 4.31
CA TYR A 71 -10.70 -13.20 3.36
C TYR A 71 -9.46 -14.01 3.75
N TYR A 72 -8.39 -13.36 4.23
CA TYR A 72 -7.15 -14.03 4.63
C TYR A 72 -7.32 -14.94 5.85
N LYS A 73 -8.30 -14.67 6.72
CA LYS A 73 -8.66 -15.52 7.87
C LYS A 73 -9.60 -16.64 7.45
N LYS A 74 -10.58 -16.34 6.59
CA LYS A 74 -11.57 -17.32 6.08
C LYS A 74 -10.93 -18.35 5.14
N ASN A 75 -9.90 -17.96 4.38
CA ASN A 75 -9.24 -18.79 3.37
C ASN A 75 -7.70 -18.81 3.53
N PRO A 76 -7.15 -19.25 4.68
CA PRO A 76 -5.75 -19.05 5.02
C PRO A 76 -4.79 -19.77 4.06
N ILE A 77 -5.10 -21.00 3.64
CA ILE A 77 -4.27 -21.79 2.73
C ILE A 77 -4.19 -21.12 1.35
N ARG A 78 -5.35 -20.77 0.77
CA ARG A 78 -5.43 -20.14 -0.55
C ARG A 78 -4.77 -18.76 -0.54
N TYR A 79 -5.00 -17.97 0.50
CA TYR A 79 -4.36 -16.67 0.67
C TYR A 79 -2.84 -16.80 0.80
N ALA A 80 -2.33 -17.76 1.60
CA ALA A 80 -0.90 -17.98 1.75
C ALA A 80 -0.23 -18.38 0.44
N TYR A 81 -0.83 -19.31 -0.31
CA TYR A 81 -0.34 -19.71 -1.64
C TYR A 81 -0.27 -18.50 -2.60
N TYR A 82 -1.35 -17.73 -2.68
CA TYR A 82 -1.39 -16.54 -3.54
C TYR A 82 -0.37 -15.49 -3.09
N ARG A 83 -0.28 -15.18 -1.80
CA ARG A 83 0.69 -14.18 -1.27
C ARG A 83 2.13 -14.56 -1.60
N ALA A 84 2.48 -15.84 -1.42
CA ALA A 84 3.80 -16.35 -1.75
C ALA A 84 4.06 -16.30 -3.27
N GLY A 85 3.13 -16.81 -4.09
CA GLY A 85 3.25 -16.80 -5.55
C GLY A 85 3.29 -15.39 -6.15
N CYS A 86 2.64 -14.43 -5.52
CA CYS A 86 2.65 -13.02 -5.92
C CYS A 86 3.98 -12.31 -5.58
N GLY A 87 4.85 -12.93 -4.77
CA GLY A 87 6.15 -12.36 -4.39
C GLY A 87 6.05 -11.15 -3.45
N ARG A 88 4.91 -10.99 -2.75
CA ARG A 88 4.62 -9.81 -1.91
C ARG A 88 5.71 -9.54 -0.89
N ASP A 89 6.05 -10.55 -0.10
CA ASP A 89 6.99 -10.40 1.01
C ASP A 89 8.42 -10.16 0.51
N ALA A 90 8.82 -10.85 -0.56
CA ALA A 90 10.11 -10.62 -1.22
C ALA A 90 10.23 -9.18 -1.75
N ARG A 91 9.16 -8.63 -2.35
CA ARG A 91 9.17 -7.25 -2.85
C ARG A 91 9.20 -6.24 -1.71
N VAL A 92 8.42 -6.45 -0.65
CA VAL A 92 8.46 -5.59 0.54
C VAL A 92 9.87 -5.54 1.12
N GLU A 93 10.50 -6.71 1.30
CA GLU A 93 11.88 -6.79 1.76
C GLU A 93 12.83 -6.06 0.81
N GLN A 94 12.74 -6.30 -0.49
CA GLN A 94 13.59 -5.61 -1.47
C GLN A 94 13.47 -4.07 -1.39
N VAL A 95 12.26 -3.55 -1.21
CA VAL A 95 11.99 -2.10 -1.13
C VAL A 95 12.45 -1.52 0.21
N TRP A 96 12.26 -2.26 1.31
CA TRP A 96 12.36 -1.72 2.67
C TRP A 96 13.55 -2.20 3.48
N ARG A 97 14.33 -3.17 2.99
CA ARG A 97 15.57 -3.61 3.63
C ARG A 97 16.50 -2.41 3.85
N GLU A 98 17.15 -2.38 5.00
CA GLU A 98 18.17 -1.37 5.27
C GLU A 98 19.45 -1.72 4.48
N LYS A 99 20.05 -0.71 3.86
CA LYS A 99 21.40 -0.88 3.30
C LYS A 99 22.34 -0.93 4.50
N LYS A 100 23.04 -2.06 4.66
CA LYS A 100 24.19 -2.15 5.56
C LYS A 100 25.30 -1.26 5.05
#